data_AF-J3SCD0-F1
#
_entry.id   AF-J3SCD0-F1
#
_cell.length_a   1.000
_cell.length_b   1.000
_cell.length_c   1.000
_cell.angle_alpha   90.00
_cell.angle_beta   90.00
_cell.angle_gamma   90.00
#
_symmetry.space_group_name_H-M   'P 1'
#
loop_
_entity.id
_entity.type
_entity.pdbx_description
1 polymer ?
#
loop_
_entity_poly.entity_id
_entity_poly.type
_entity_poly.pdbx_seq_one_letter_code
_entity_poly.pdbx_strand_id
1 'polypeptide(L)'
;MELRILEPRVRVLSLARRGLWLYTHPLLKMLLLPQRSRCRFFSLTETPEDYTIMLDEEGFKELHASEFLQVVDSTWLVLNVLSNGSASLNNQPIGVTKIAKSVIAPLAEHNVSVLMLSTYQTDFILVREKDLPVVIHTLASEFEIYKEMNGEPVPANCEDISNGFHKAKQEFNATVHPIQTPQNRFCILSIAPETLPAIATKLIDVLFYTASPPKDASPNNQDAITFFAFSLIEGYISIVMDAETKKKFPSDLLLTSSSGELWRMVRIGGQPLGFDECGIVAQIAEPLAYADISAYYISTFNFDHALVPEDGIDEVIEVLQKRQEAGR
;
A
#
# COMPACT_ATOMS: atom_id res chain seq x y z
N MET A 1 -16.28 -15.53 4.39
CA MET A 1 -14.95 -15.05 4.82
C MET A 1 -15.17 -13.93 5.84
N GLU A 2 -14.17 -13.55 6.63
CA GLU A 2 -14.31 -12.47 7.61
C GLU A 2 -13.62 -11.20 7.08
N LEU A 3 -14.29 -10.06 7.22
CA LEU A 3 -13.70 -8.74 6.97
C LEU A 3 -13.57 -8.00 8.30
N ARG A 4 -12.36 -7.59 8.66
CA ARG A 4 -12.08 -6.78 9.84
C ARG A 4 -11.93 -5.30 9.43
N ILE A 5 -12.71 -4.43 10.05
CA ILE A 5 -12.46 -2.99 10.07
C ILE A 5 -11.61 -2.72 11.31
N LEU A 6 -10.35 -2.40 11.12
CA LEU A 6 -9.40 -2.20 12.21
C LEU A 6 -9.65 -0.88 12.94
N GLU A 7 -9.19 -0.80 14.18
CA GLU A 7 -9.34 0.39 15.03
C GLU A 7 -8.58 1.65 14.54
N PRO A 8 -7.38 1.56 13.92
CA PRO A 8 -6.63 2.75 13.49
C PRO A 8 -7.38 3.62 12.48
N ARG A 9 -7.47 4.92 12.80
CA ARG A 9 -7.92 5.98 11.90
C ARG A 9 -6.69 6.61 11.26
N VAL A 10 -6.54 6.48 9.94
CA VAL A 10 -5.30 6.79 9.22
C VAL A 10 -5.40 8.12 8.48
N ARG A 11 -4.31 8.89 8.52
CA ARG A 11 -4.04 10.06 7.69
C ARG A 11 -3.02 9.70 6.62
N VAL A 12 -3.22 10.23 5.42
CA VAL A 12 -2.32 10.05 4.28
C VAL A 12 -1.65 11.38 3.97
N LEU A 13 -0.33 11.36 3.84
CA LEU A 13 0.50 12.56 3.68
C LEU A 13 1.57 12.33 2.62
N SER A 14 2.03 13.42 2.02
CA SER A 14 3.25 13.48 1.22
C SER A 14 4.21 14.49 1.83
N LEU A 15 5.41 14.02 2.13
CA LEU A 15 6.52 14.85 2.56
C LEU A 15 7.49 15.05 1.40
N ALA A 16 7.60 16.30 0.95
CA ALA A 16 8.56 16.67 -0.08
C ALA A 16 10.00 16.37 0.38
N ARG A 17 10.79 15.74 -0.49
CA ARG A 17 12.18 15.33 -0.21
C ARG A 17 13.05 16.46 0.35
N ARG A 18 12.90 17.68 -0.17
CA ARG A 18 13.62 18.88 0.31
C ARG A 18 13.29 19.29 1.76
N GLY A 19 12.17 18.83 2.29
CA GLY A 19 11.72 19.05 3.66
C GLY A 19 12.04 17.90 4.61
N LEU A 20 12.65 16.80 4.15
CA LEU A 20 12.85 15.60 4.97
C LEU A 20 13.58 15.89 6.28
N TRP A 21 14.59 16.75 6.24
CA TRP A 21 15.40 17.17 7.39
C TRP A 21 14.55 17.73 8.55
N LEU A 22 13.45 18.41 8.23
CA LEU A 22 12.56 19.04 9.19
C LEU A 22 11.74 17.98 9.96
N TYR A 23 11.52 16.82 9.35
CA TYR A 23 10.74 15.71 9.89
C TYR A 23 11.58 14.52 10.34
N THR A 24 12.92 14.58 10.26
CA THR A 24 13.79 13.49 10.72
C THR A 24 13.50 13.11 12.17
N HIS A 25 13.34 14.08 13.08
CA HIS A 25 13.06 13.78 14.49
C HIS A 25 11.77 12.96 14.71
N PRO A 26 10.57 13.42 14.29
CA PRO A 26 9.34 12.64 14.48
C PRO A 26 9.37 11.31 13.70
N LEU A 27 9.95 11.27 12.49
CA LEU A 27 10.05 10.02 11.72
C LEU A 27 10.93 8.99 12.41
N LEU A 28 12.11 9.37 12.92
CA LEU A 28 12.98 8.46 13.67
C LEU A 28 12.32 7.97 14.96
N LYS A 29 11.54 8.82 15.62
CA LYS A 29 10.79 8.45 16.81
C LYS A 29 9.77 7.34 16.51
N MET A 30 9.02 7.46 15.42
CA MET A 30 8.06 6.43 15.00
C MET A 30 8.75 5.17 14.44
N LEU A 31 9.84 5.33 13.69
CA LEU A 31 10.59 4.23 13.10
C LEU A 31 11.30 3.35 14.15
N LEU A 32 11.98 3.96 15.11
CA LEU A 32 12.98 3.27 15.95
C LEU A 32 12.66 3.29 17.45
N LEU A 33 11.71 4.13 17.87
CA LEU A 33 11.37 4.32 19.29
C LEU A 33 9.87 4.08 19.52
N PRO A 34 9.32 2.89 19.19
CA PRO A 34 7.89 2.62 19.32
C PRO A 34 7.36 2.85 20.74
N GLN A 35 8.17 2.64 21.77
CA GLN A 35 7.81 2.91 23.17
C GLN A 35 7.62 4.41 23.50
N ARG A 36 8.08 5.30 22.62
CA ARG A 36 7.98 6.76 22.79
C ARG A 36 6.82 7.36 21.98
N SER A 37 6.21 6.60 21.09
CA SER A 37 5.04 7.00 20.31
C SER A 37 3.83 6.17 20.73
N ARG A 38 2.63 6.71 20.52
CA ARG A 38 1.38 5.94 20.62
C ARG A 38 0.90 5.46 19.26
N CYS A 39 1.65 5.79 18.20
CA CYS A 39 1.39 5.34 16.84
C CYS A 39 1.47 3.80 16.77
N ARG A 40 0.37 3.18 16.35
CA ARG A 40 0.23 1.73 16.11
C ARG A 40 0.17 1.39 14.63
N PHE A 41 -0.15 2.36 13.78
CA PHE A 41 -0.14 2.22 12.33
C PHE A 41 0.81 3.25 11.74
N PHE A 42 1.98 2.82 11.26
CA PHE A 42 2.96 3.68 10.60
C PHE A 42 3.49 3.03 9.33
N SER A 43 3.40 3.74 8.20
CA SER A 43 3.99 3.37 6.93
C SER A 43 4.66 4.58 6.30
N LEU A 44 5.89 4.40 5.85
CA LEU A 44 6.73 5.38 5.17
C LEU A 44 7.23 4.76 3.87
N THR A 45 6.83 5.33 2.74
CA THR A 45 7.27 4.90 1.41
C THR A 45 8.03 6.03 0.72
N GLU A 46 9.32 5.82 0.51
CA GLU A 46 10.15 6.69 -0.31
C GLU A 46 9.89 6.40 -1.81
N THR A 47 9.65 7.45 -2.58
CA THR A 47 9.50 7.45 -4.05
C THR A 47 10.43 8.50 -4.66
N PRO A 48 10.64 8.56 -5.99
CA PRO A 48 11.43 9.64 -6.58
C PRO A 48 10.85 11.04 -6.33
N GLU A 49 9.54 11.13 -6.08
CA GLU A 49 8.84 12.40 -5.89
C GLU A 49 8.83 12.87 -4.44
N ASP A 50 8.61 11.96 -3.50
CA ASP A 50 8.32 12.29 -2.12
C ASP A 50 8.55 11.12 -1.15
N TYR A 51 8.24 11.38 0.13
CA TYR A 51 8.01 10.36 1.13
C TYR A 51 6.51 10.33 1.43
N THR A 52 5.82 9.29 0.98
CA THR A 52 4.43 9.07 1.36
C THR A 52 4.36 8.48 2.77
N ILE A 53 3.51 9.06 3.61
CA ILE A 53 3.31 8.62 4.99
C ILE A 53 1.84 8.25 5.17
N MET A 54 1.58 7.02 5.61
CA MET A 54 0.26 6.60 6.09
C MET A 54 0.42 6.27 7.57
N LEU A 55 -0.23 7.05 8.44
CA LEU A 55 -0.11 6.86 9.88
C LEU A 55 -1.40 7.15 10.62
N ASP A 56 -1.58 6.56 11.79
CA ASP A 56 -2.76 6.83 12.61
C ASP A 56 -2.79 8.25 13.19
N GLU A 57 -3.94 8.63 13.74
CA GLU A 57 -4.15 9.95 14.36
C GLU A 57 -3.18 10.25 15.52
N GLU A 58 -2.66 9.24 16.23
CA GLU A 58 -1.67 9.46 17.29
C GLU A 58 -0.30 9.80 16.70
N GLY A 59 0.14 9.10 15.66
CA GLY A 59 1.35 9.43 14.91
C GLY A 59 1.25 10.79 14.22
N PHE A 60 0.09 11.11 13.64
CA PHE A 60 -0.14 12.39 12.96
C PHE A 60 0.07 13.60 13.88
N LYS A 61 -0.28 13.49 15.17
CA LYS A 61 -0.06 14.56 16.18
C LYS A 61 1.42 14.88 16.41
N GLU A 62 2.34 13.99 16.04
CA GLU A 62 3.79 14.23 16.14
C GLU A 62 4.34 15.05 14.98
N LEU A 63 3.58 15.20 13.89
CA LEU A 63 3.96 15.97 12.71
C LEU A 63 3.45 17.41 12.83
N HIS A 64 4.31 18.37 12.53
CA HIS A 64 3.93 19.77 12.46
C HIS A 64 3.61 20.16 11.01
N ALA A 65 2.71 21.13 10.82
CA ALA A 65 2.42 21.66 9.50
C ALA A 65 3.63 22.43 8.94
N SER A 66 3.91 22.29 7.65
CA SER A 66 4.90 23.08 6.91
C SER A 66 4.56 23.11 5.43
N GLU A 67 5.26 23.95 4.66
CA GLU A 67 5.16 23.98 3.19
C GLU A 67 5.62 22.68 2.50
N PHE A 68 6.32 21.81 3.22
CA PHE A 68 6.83 20.55 2.68
C PHE A 68 5.90 19.37 2.88
N LEU A 69 4.85 19.53 3.70
CA LEU A 69 3.95 18.44 4.10
C LEU A 69 2.55 18.68 3.54
N GLN A 70 2.16 17.83 2.59
CA GLN A 70 0.80 17.78 2.06
C GLN A 70 0.02 16.72 2.83
N VAL A 71 -1.24 17.02 3.15
CA VAL A 71 -2.11 16.14 3.93
C VAL A 71 -3.41 15.96 3.17
N VAL A 72 -3.86 14.72 3.02
CA VAL A 72 -5.18 14.43 2.49
C VAL A 72 -6.24 14.80 3.53
N ASP A 73 -7.29 15.51 3.10
CA ASP A 73 -8.35 15.98 4.00
C ASP A 73 -9.15 14.83 4.63
N SER A 74 -9.28 13.71 3.92
CA SER A 74 -10.03 12.54 4.41
C SER A 74 -9.26 11.76 5.47
N THR A 75 -9.99 11.26 6.46
CA THR A 75 -9.55 10.18 7.33
C THR A 75 -9.91 8.84 6.70
N TRP A 76 -8.99 7.89 6.78
CA TRP A 76 -9.11 6.57 6.17
C TRP A 76 -9.24 5.50 7.25
N LEU A 77 -10.13 4.54 7.02
CA LEU A 77 -10.29 3.34 7.82
C LEU A 77 -9.56 2.20 7.14
N VAL A 78 -9.03 1.28 7.93
CA VAL A 78 -8.27 0.14 7.44
C VAL A 78 -9.13 -1.11 7.46
N LEU A 79 -9.27 -1.75 6.31
CA LEU A 79 -9.91 -3.05 6.16
C LEU A 79 -8.84 -4.13 6.00
N ASN A 80 -9.09 -5.30 6.58
CA ASN A 80 -8.26 -6.48 6.41
C ASN A 80 -9.15 -7.71 6.20
N VAL A 81 -8.86 -8.51 5.17
CA VAL A 81 -9.61 -9.72 4.86
C VAL A 81 -8.94 -10.91 5.53
N LEU A 82 -9.65 -11.54 6.47
CA LEU A 82 -9.20 -12.78 7.08
C LEU A 82 -9.79 -13.96 6.31
N SER A 83 -8.94 -14.64 5.55
CA SER A 83 -9.29 -15.89 4.91
C SER A 83 -9.19 -17.04 5.92
N ASN A 84 -10.32 -17.49 6.45
CA ASN A 84 -10.39 -18.74 7.23
C ASN A 84 -10.01 -19.89 6.30
N GLY A 85 -8.77 -20.38 6.45
CA GLY A 85 -8.15 -21.32 5.54
C GLY A 85 -8.96 -22.60 5.33
N SER A 86 -9.48 -22.77 4.11
CA SER A 86 -9.47 -24.05 3.44
C SER A 86 -8.16 -24.11 2.67
N ALA A 87 -7.12 -24.65 3.32
CA ALA A 87 -5.89 -25.05 2.64
C ALA A 87 -6.22 -26.19 1.66
N SER A 88 -6.63 -25.84 0.45
CA SER A 88 -6.58 -26.75 -0.68
C SER A 88 -5.70 -26.13 -1.78
N LEU A 89 -4.50 -26.70 -1.88
CA LEU A 89 -3.58 -26.67 -3.01
C LEU A 89 -2.71 -25.40 -3.13
N ASN A 90 -1.41 -25.64 -3.32
CA ASN A 90 -0.29 -24.70 -3.40
C ASN A 90 -0.32 -23.77 -4.66
N ASN A 91 -1.49 -23.33 -5.10
CA ASN A 91 -1.67 -22.74 -6.42
C ASN A 91 -2.67 -21.58 -6.45
N GLN A 92 -2.91 -20.92 -5.30
CA GLN A 92 -3.70 -19.69 -5.28
C GLN A 92 -2.78 -18.47 -5.26
N PRO A 93 -3.10 -17.42 -6.02
CA PRO A 93 -2.25 -16.26 -6.18
C PRO A 93 -2.17 -15.52 -4.84
N ILE A 94 -1.04 -14.93 -4.48
CA ILE A 94 -0.80 -14.20 -3.22
C ILE A 94 -1.11 -12.71 -3.41
N GLY A 95 -1.52 -12.04 -2.33
CA GLY A 95 -1.66 -10.60 -2.27
C GLY A 95 -3.03 -10.09 -2.74
N VAL A 96 -3.05 -8.90 -3.32
CA VAL A 96 -4.27 -8.19 -3.74
C VAL A 96 -5.11 -8.99 -4.74
N THR A 97 -4.49 -9.87 -5.52
CA THR A 97 -5.20 -10.67 -6.53
C THR A 97 -6.16 -11.69 -5.93
N LYS A 98 -5.95 -12.13 -4.67
CA LYS A 98 -6.92 -12.95 -3.93
C LYS A 98 -8.25 -12.25 -3.71
N ILE A 99 -8.19 -10.95 -3.45
CA ILE A 99 -9.35 -10.13 -3.05
C ILE A 99 -9.87 -9.27 -4.21
N ALA A 100 -9.31 -9.44 -5.41
CA ALA A 100 -9.67 -8.65 -6.58
C ALA A 100 -11.18 -8.73 -6.89
N LYS A 101 -11.73 -9.94 -6.94
CA LYS A 101 -13.14 -10.18 -7.29
C LYS A 101 -14.12 -9.95 -6.15
N SER A 102 -13.70 -10.26 -4.91
CA SER A 102 -14.60 -10.23 -3.75
C SER A 102 -14.61 -8.88 -3.02
N VAL A 103 -13.56 -8.06 -3.17
CA VAL A 103 -13.45 -6.76 -2.48
C VAL A 103 -13.17 -5.62 -3.46
N ILE A 104 -12.09 -5.71 -4.23
CA ILE A 104 -11.62 -4.56 -5.02
C ILE A 104 -12.61 -4.17 -6.12
N ALA A 105 -13.10 -5.14 -6.90
CA ALA A 105 -14.05 -4.88 -7.97
C ALA A 105 -15.43 -4.40 -7.45
N PRO A 106 -16.06 -5.05 -6.44
CA PRO A 106 -17.32 -4.55 -5.88
C PRO A 106 -17.21 -3.12 -5.32
N LEU A 107 -16.11 -2.78 -4.64
CA LEU A 107 -15.89 -1.42 -4.14
C LEU A 107 -15.74 -0.41 -5.29
N ALA A 108 -15.03 -0.77 -6.35
CA ALA A 108 -14.90 0.08 -7.54
C ALA A 108 -16.26 0.31 -8.24
N GLU A 109 -17.06 -0.73 -8.43
CA GLU A 109 -18.40 -0.67 -9.03
C GLU A 109 -19.36 0.24 -8.24
N HIS A 110 -19.18 0.31 -6.92
CA HIS A 110 -19.95 1.16 -6.02
C HIS A 110 -19.29 2.53 -5.75
N ASN A 111 -18.31 2.92 -6.57
CA ASN A 111 -17.60 4.21 -6.50
C ASN A 111 -16.95 4.49 -5.14
N VAL A 112 -16.41 3.45 -4.50
CA VAL A 112 -15.58 3.58 -3.31
C VAL A 112 -14.12 3.64 -3.73
N SER A 113 -13.50 4.81 -3.53
CA SER A 113 -12.06 5.00 -3.75
C SER A 113 -11.29 4.27 -2.64
N VAL A 114 -10.25 3.55 -3.03
CA VAL A 114 -9.41 2.77 -2.11
C VAL A 114 -7.94 3.16 -2.25
N LEU A 115 -7.18 3.02 -1.18
CA LEU A 115 -5.70 2.97 -1.22
C LEU A 115 -5.27 1.60 -0.73
N MET A 116 -4.26 1.01 -1.38
CA MET A 116 -3.74 -0.28 -0.99
C MET A 116 -2.42 -0.15 -0.24
N LEU A 117 -2.25 -0.95 0.80
CA LEU A 117 -0.97 -1.10 1.49
C LEU A 117 -0.72 -2.59 1.75
N SER A 118 -0.13 -3.25 0.78
CA SER A 118 0.38 -4.61 0.95
C SER A 118 1.67 -4.59 1.77
N THR A 119 1.75 -5.47 2.75
CA THR A 119 2.90 -5.68 3.63
C THR A 119 3.37 -7.12 3.52
N TYR A 120 4.48 -7.46 4.17
CA TYR A 120 4.92 -8.84 4.31
C TYR A 120 3.84 -9.72 4.96
N GLN A 121 3.07 -9.17 5.91
CA GLN A 121 2.11 -9.93 6.72
C GLN A 121 0.74 -10.08 6.04
N THR A 122 0.19 -8.98 5.51
CA THR A 122 -1.16 -8.95 4.93
C THR A 122 -1.35 -7.76 3.98
N ASP A 123 -2.49 -7.72 3.31
CA ASP A 123 -2.94 -6.64 2.43
C ASP A 123 -3.98 -5.78 3.14
N PHE A 124 -3.62 -4.51 3.39
CA PHE A 124 -4.55 -3.54 3.94
C PHE A 124 -5.26 -2.77 2.82
N ILE A 125 -6.59 -2.65 2.92
CA ILE A 125 -7.41 -1.82 2.04
C ILE A 125 -7.87 -0.60 2.84
N LEU A 126 -7.43 0.60 2.46
CA LEU A 126 -7.83 1.83 3.10
C LEU A 126 -9.04 2.42 2.35
N VAL A 127 -10.10 2.70 3.07
CA VAL A 127 -11.32 3.36 2.56
C VAL A 127 -11.58 4.65 3.33
N ARG A 128 -12.16 5.66 2.70
CA ARG A 128 -12.50 6.89 3.43
C ARG A 128 -13.60 6.60 4.44
N GLU A 129 -13.50 7.19 5.63
CA GLU A 129 -14.48 6.96 6.70
C GLU A 129 -15.92 7.27 6.26
N LYS A 130 -16.11 8.32 5.47
CA LYS A 130 -17.43 8.70 4.91
C LYS A 130 -18.06 7.62 4.02
N ASP A 131 -17.25 6.75 3.43
CA ASP A 131 -17.69 5.71 2.49
C ASP A 131 -17.99 4.38 3.22
N LEU A 132 -17.75 4.30 4.55
CA LEU A 132 -17.97 3.08 5.34
C LEU A 132 -19.37 2.47 5.21
N PRO A 133 -20.48 3.24 5.20
CA PRO A 133 -21.80 2.65 5.02
C PRO A 133 -21.96 1.93 3.66
N VAL A 134 -21.35 2.48 2.60
CA VAL A 134 -21.34 1.86 1.26
C VAL A 134 -20.49 0.60 1.30
N VAL A 135 -19.31 0.65 1.92
CA VAL A 135 -18.42 -0.52 2.09
C VAL A 135 -19.14 -1.67 2.79
N ILE A 136 -19.80 -1.41 3.92
CA ILE A 136 -20.54 -2.44 4.67
C ILE A 136 -21.66 -3.00 3.81
N HIS A 137 -22.45 -2.15 3.18
CA HIS A 137 -23.56 -2.59 2.33
C HIS A 137 -23.08 -3.46 1.15
N THR A 138 -22.02 -3.03 0.46
CA THR A 138 -21.46 -3.72 -0.71
C THR A 138 -20.88 -5.09 -0.33
N LEU A 139 -20.14 -5.19 0.78
CA LEU A 139 -19.39 -6.40 1.14
C LEU A 139 -20.16 -7.36 2.07
N ALA A 140 -21.25 -6.94 2.70
CA ALA A 140 -22.01 -7.77 3.65
C ALA A 140 -22.66 -9.02 3.02
N SER A 141 -22.79 -9.06 1.68
CA SER A 141 -23.30 -10.24 0.97
C SER A 141 -22.31 -11.41 0.94
N GLU A 142 -21.01 -11.13 0.98
CA GLU A 142 -19.93 -12.13 0.89
C GLU A 142 -19.14 -12.31 2.19
N PHE A 143 -19.15 -11.29 3.06
CA PHE A 143 -18.34 -11.24 4.27
C PHE A 143 -19.17 -11.06 5.53
N GLU A 144 -18.77 -11.77 6.59
CA GLU A 144 -19.11 -11.37 7.94
C GLU A 144 -18.20 -10.21 8.33
N ILE A 145 -18.79 -9.04 8.55
CA ILE A 145 -18.03 -7.81 8.81
C ILE A 145 -17.99 -7.54 10.30
N TYR A 146 -16.77 -7.38 10.81
CA TYR A 146 -16.52 -7.05 12.21
C TYR A 146 -15.69 -5.79 12.31
N LYS A 147 -16.01 -4.94 13.27
CA LYS A 147 -15.23 -3.78 13.65
C LYS A 147 -14.45 -4.07 14.92
N GLU A 148 -13.16 -3.79 14.93
CA GLU A 148 -12.35 -3.89 16.13
C GLU A 148 -12.60 -2.69 17.04
N MET A 149 -12.93 -2.97 18.30
CA MET A 149 -13.08 -1.96 19.34
C MET A 149 -12.33 -2.42 20.59
N ASN A 150 -11.34 -1.64 21.03
CA ASN A 150 -10.47 -2.00 22.15
C ASN A 150 -9.79 -3.38 21.97
N GLY A 151 -9.45 -3.75 20.73
CA GLY A 151 -8.85 -5.04 20.40
C GLY A 151 -9.83 -6.22 20.29
N GLU A 152 -11.12 -6.02 20.53
CA GLU A 152 -12.14 -7.07 20.42
C GLU A 152 -13.00 -6.89 19.16
N PRO A 153 -13.34 -7.98 18.46
CA PRO A 153 -14.18 -7.91 17.28
C PRO A 153 -15.66 -7.80 17.63
N VAL A 154 -16.32 -6.76 17.12
CA VAL A 154 -17.77 -6.53 17.27
C VAL A 154 -18.44 -6.56 15.90
N PRO A 155 -19.57 -7.26 15.71
CA PRO A 155 -20.29 -7.26 14.44
C PRO A 155 -20.64 -5.85 13.96
N ALA A 156 -20.38 -5.55 12.69
CA ALA A 156 -20.73 -4.27 12.09
C ALA A 156 -22.20 -4.30 11.61
N ASN A 157 -23.10 -3.65 12.34
CA ASN A 157 -24.51 -3.59 11.96
C ASN A 157 -24.78 -2.47 10.95
N CYS A 158 -25.73 -2.74 10.05
CA CYS A 158 -26.16 -1.86 8.96
C CYS A 158 -27.26 -0.86 9.39
N GLU A 159 -27.31 -0.45 10.65
CA GLU A 159 -28.46 0.30 11.21
C GLU A 159 -28.38 1.82 10.99
N ASP A 160 -27.22 2.36 10.60
CA ASP A 160 -27.03 3.80 10.31
C ASP A 160 -27.38 4.21 8.87
N ILE A 161 -28.18 3.40 8.14
CA ILE A 161 -28.71 3.79 6.83
C ILE A 161 -29.93 4.71 7.03
N SER A 162 -29.69 5.93 7.48
CA SER A 162 -30.58 7.04 7.16
C SER A 162 -29.78 8.17 6.52
N ASN A 163 -29.99 8.35 5.21
CA ASN A 163 -29.62 9.52 4.40
C ASN A 163 -28.27 9.53 3.63
N GLY A 164 -27.53 8.42 3.54
CA GLY A 164 -26.21 8.39 2.88
C GLY A 164 -26.15 7.97 1.40
N PHE A 165 -27.23 7.44 0.81
CA PHE A 165 -27.26 7.09 -0.63
C PHE A 165 -27.35 8.36 -1.47
N HIS A 166 -26.26 9.14 -1.51
CA HIS A 166 -26.10 10.15 -2.55
C HIS A 166 -26.07 9.42 -3.90
N LYS A 167 -27.03 9.78 -4.77
CA LYS A 167 -27.10 9.37 -6.18
C LYS A 167 -25.70 9.32 -6.79
N ALA A 168 -25.48 8.30 -7.63
CA ALA A 168 -24.31 8.11 -8.47
C ALA A 168 -23.69 9.47 -8.84
N LYS A 169 -22.57 9.81 -8.19
CA LYS A 169 -21.71 10.87 -8.71
C LYS A 169 -21.25 10.37 -10.07
N GLN A 170 -21.42 11.26 -11.04
CA GLN A 170 -20.85 11.29 -12.39
C GLN A 170 -20.01 10.05 -12.73
N GLU A 171 -20.44 9.28 -13.74
CA GLU A 171 -19.64 8.21 -14.35
C GLU A 171 -18.19 8.72 -14.48
N PHE A 172 -17.32 8.28 -13.58
CA PHE A 172 -15.90 8.45 -13.79
C PHE A 172 -15.62 7.52 -14.96
N ASN A 173 -15.41 8.10 -16.14
CA ASN A 173 -14.81 7.36 -17.24
C ASN A 173 -13.48 6.83 -16.71
N ALA A 174 -13.46 5.56 -16.35
CA ALA A 174 -12.29 4.90 -15.78
C ALA A 174 -11.14 5.11 -16.76
N THR A 175 -10.19 5.96 -16.40
CA THR A 175 -9.13 6.32 -17.31
C THR A 175 -8.11 5.21 -17.25
N VAL A 176 -7.81 4.59 -18.38
CA VAL A 176 -6.78 3.55 -18.41
C VAL A 176 -5.42 4.20 -18.21
N HIS A 177 -4.90 4.06 -16.99
CA HIS A 177 -3.62 4.67 -16.61
C HIS A 177 -2.43 3.99 -17.31
N PRO A 178 -1.43 4.76 -17.77
CA PRO A 178 -0.20 4.19 -18.31
C PRO A 178 0.58 3.48 -17.19
N ILE A 179 1.39 2.51 -17.60
CA ILE A 179 2.24 1.72 -16.70
C ILE A 179 3.72 1.86 -17.09
N GLN A 180 4.61 1.78 -16.10
CA GLN A 180 6.05 1.74 -16.27
C GLN A 180 6.63 0.58 -15.46
N THR A 181 7.56 -0.17 -16.05
CA THR A 181 8.18 -1.34 -15.41
C THR A 181 9.70 -1.12 -15.23
N PRO A 182 10.14 -0.49 -14.13
CA PRO A 182 11.57 -0.38 -13.86
C PRO A 182 12.23 -1.77 -13.71
N GLN A 183 13.54 -1.85 -13.97
CA GLN A 183 14.35 -3.08 -13.94
C GLN A 183 14.80 -3.47 -12.53
N ASN A 184 14.52 -2.65 -11.52
CA ASN A 184 14.76 -3.02 -10.12
C ASN A 184 14.14 -4.37 -9.81
N ARG A 185 14.85 -5.11 -8.96
CA ARG A 185 14.35 -6.35 -8.37
C ARG A 185 14.16 -6.11 -6.89
N PHE A 186 12.93 -6.19 -6.44
CA PHE A 186 12.56 -5.89 -5.06
C PHE A 186 12.50 -7.15 -4.22
N CYS A 187 12.86 -7.01 -2.94
CA CYS A 187 12.59 -7.99 -1.92
C CYS A 187 11.51 -7.46 -0.98
N ILE A 188 10.62 -8.33 -0.53
CA ILE A 188 9.63 -8.05 0.51
C ILE A 188 10.08 -8.82 1.75
N LEU A 189 10.37 -8.08 2.81
CA LEU A 189 11.12 -8.56 3.96
C LEU A 189 10.39 -8.24 5.25
N SER A 190 10.69 -9.02 6.29
CA SER A 190 10.30 -8.76 7.66
C SER A 190 11.53 -8.77 8.58
N ILE A 191 11.42 -8.16 9.74
CA ILE A 191 12.45 -8.19 10.78
C ILE A 191 11.76 -8.25 12.14
N ALA A 192 12.35 -9.00 13.06
CA ALA A 192 11.89 -9.01 14.44
C ALA A 192 12.08 -7.61 15.07
N PRO A 193 11.07 -7.03 15.74
CA PRO A 193 11.18 -5.70 16.36
C PRO A 193 12.41 -5.50 17.27
N GLU A 194 12.87 -6.57 17.88
CA GLU A 194 13.98 -6.67 18.82
C GLU A 194 15.33 -6.54 18.12
N THR A 195 15.40 -6.92 16.84
CA THR A 195 16.61 -6.81 16.01
C THR A 195 16.62 -5.56 15.15
N LEU A 196 15.51 -4.79 15.09
CA LEU A 196 15.45 -3.49 14.40
C LEU A 196 16.58 -2.52 14.80
N PRO A 197 16.97 -2.38 16.10
CA PRO A 197 18.10 -1.53 16.48
C PRO A 197 19.42 -1.90 15.81
N ALA A 198 19.63 -3.18 15.49
CA ALA A 198 20.86 -3.65 14.84
C ALA A 198 21.00 -3.18 13.39
N ILE A 199 19.88 -2.88 12.72
CA ILE A 199 19.87 -2.33 11.35
C ILE A 199 19.59 -0.82 11.30
N ALA A 200 19.33 -0.18 12.45
CA ALA A 200 18.85 1.19 12.53
C ALA A 200 19.74 2.18 11.77
N THR A 201 21.07 2.10 11.91
CA THR A 201 21.98 3.02 11.22
C THR A 201 21.94 2.86 9.70
N LYS A 202 21.79 1.63 9.19
CA LYS A 202 21.63 1.35 7.76
C LYS A 202 20.27 1.79 7.24
N LEU A 203 19.21 1.56 8.02
CA LEU A 203 17.88 2.03 7.70
C LEU A 203 17.83 3.56 7.62
N ILE A 204 18.48 4.24 8.56
CA ILE A 204 18.61 5.70 8.58
C ILE A 204 19.39 6.19 7.35
N ASP A 205 20.54 5.59 7.06
CA ASP A 205 21.37 5.94 5.90
C ASP A 205 20.59 5.81 4.58
N VAL A 206 19.85 4.71 4.42
CA VAL A 206 19.03 4.46 3.23
C VAL A 206 17.88 5.46 3.11
N LEU A 207 17.07 5.62 4.16
CA LEU A 207 15.86 6.46 4.10
C LEU A 207 16.16 7.97 4.08
N PHE A 208 17.22 8.43 4.74
CA PHE A 208 17.41 9.87 5.00
C PHE A 208 18.64 10.49 4.35
N TYR A 209 19.64 9.69 3.97
CA TYR A 209 20.94 10.22 3.52
C TYR A 209 21.35 9.73 2.13
N THR A 210 20.75 8.66 1.62
CA THR A 210 21.04 8.17 0.27
C THR A 210 20.41 9.11 -0.76
N ALA A 211 21.25 9.62 -1.68
CA ALA A 211 20.76 10.48 -2.74
C ALA A 211 19.93 9.68 -3.74
N SER A 212 18.71 10.15 -4.05
CA SER A 212 17.93 9.63 -5.18
C SER A 212 18.55 10.11 -6.49
N PRO A 213 18.51 9.30 -7.56
CA PRO A 213 18.90 9.77 -8.89
C PRO A 213 18.10 11.03 -9.27
N PRO A 214 18.73 12.03 -9.91
CA PRO A 214 18.02 13.23 -10.34
C PRO A 214 16.92 12.89 -11.36
N LYS A 215 15.79 13.61 -11.29
CA LYS A 215 14.64 13.45 -12.20
C LYS A 215 14.98 13.64 -13.69
N ASP A 216 16.10 14.30 -13.99
CA ASP A 216 16.56 14.66 -15.34
C ASP A 216 17.74 13.81 -15.85
N ALA A 217 17.98 12.63 -15.27
CA ALA A 217 18.94 11.70 -15.85
C ALA A 217 18.48 11.29 -17.27
N SER A 218 19.42 11.30 -18.21
CA SER A 218 19.20 11.00 -19.62
C SER A 218 18.34 9.74 -19.84
N PRO A 219 17.58 9.64 -20.96
CA PRO A 219 16.69 8.51 -21.24
C PRO A 219 17.37 7.13 -21.28
N ASN A 220 18.70 7.06 -21.18
CA ASN A 220 19.47 5.81 -21.03
C ASN A 220 19.59 5.31 -19.58
N ASN A 221 19.16 6.06 -18.56
CA ASN A 221 19.13 5.65 -17.14
C ASN A 221 17.70 5.34 -16.65
N GLN A 222 16.79 4.98 -17.57
CA GLN A 222 15.40 4.61 -17.26
C GLN A 222 15.25 3.26 -16.55
N ASP A 223 16.36 2.57 -16.25
CA ASP A 223 16.32 1.19 -15.78
C ASP A 223 15.99 1.05 -14.29
N ALA A 224 16.21 2.05 -13.43
CA ALA A 224 15.96 1.90 -12.00
C ALA A 224 15.19 3.07 -11.38
N ILE A 225 14.31 2.76 -10.43
CA ILE A 225 13.53 3.67 -9.60
C ILE A 225 14.01 3.65 -8.15
N THR A 226 14.00 4.81 -7.49
CA THR A 226 14.10 4.87 -6.02
C THR A 226 12.76 4.47 -5.43
N PHE A 227 12.71 3.32 -4.77
CA PHE A 227 11.55 2.87 -4.02
C PHE A 227 11.98 2.10 -2.78
N PHE A 228 11.51 2.56 -1.61
CA PHE A 228 11.74 1.89 -0.33
C PHE A 228 10.51 2.07 0.55
N ALA A 229 9.86 0.98 0.94
CA ALA A 229 8.72 1.03 1.85
C ALA A 229 9.12 0.42 3.20
N PHE A 230 8.82 1.12 4.28
CA PHE A 230 8.91 0.61 5.65
C PHE A 230 7.54 0.78 6.30
N SER A 231 7.07 -0.26 6.98
CA SER A 231 5.88 -0.20 7.81
C SER A 231 6.13 -0.86 9.15
N LEU A 232 5.61 -0.23 10.20
CA LEU A 232 5.48 -0.77 11.55
C LEU A 232 4.00 -0.66 11.92
N ILE A 233 3.28 -1.77 11.79
CA ILE A 233 1.83 -1.84 11.98
C ILE A 233 1.56 -2.93 13.02
N GLU A 234 0.95 -2.56 14.15
CA GLU A 234 0.62 -3.45 15.26
C GLU A 234 1.81 -4.28 15.79
N GLY A 235 3.01 -3.69 15.74
CA GLY A 235 4.25 -4.35 16.16
C GLY A 235 4.91 -5.22 15.09
N TYR A 236 4.27 -5.41 13.92
CA TYR A 236 4.88 -6.12 12.81
C TYR A 236 5.61 -5.16 11.88
N ILE A 237 6.83 -5.54 11.49
CA ILE A 237 7.64 -4.77 10.56
C ILE A 237 7.58 -5.42 9.18
N SER A 238 7.37 -4.60 8.16
CA SER A 238 7.48 -4.99 6.76
C SER A 238 8.32 -3.97 6.00
N ILE A 239 9.25 -4.48 5.19
CA ILE A 239 10.17 -3.67 4.40
C ILE A 239 10.15 -4.14 2.96
N VAL A 240 9.93 -3.22 2.02
CA VAL A 240 10.14 -3.44 0.59
C VAL A 240 11.34 -2.62 0.16
N MET A 241 12.36 -3.26 -0.41
CA MET A 241 13.56 -2.59 -0.88
C MET A 241 14.17 -3.28 -2.09
N ASP A 242 14.97 -2.55 -2.86
CA ASP A 242 15.76 -3.11 -3.96
C ASP A 242 16.77 -4.16 -3.45
N ALA A 243 16.98 -5.24 -4.20
CA ALA A 243 17.91 -6.32 -3.89
C ALA A 243 19.38 -5.85 -3.75
N GLU A 244 19.79 -4.81 -4.48
CA GLU A 244 21.09 -4.16 -4.33
C GLU A 244 21.16 -3.36 -3.02
N THR A 245 20.05 -2.73 -2.61
CA THR A 245 19.97 -2.06 -1.30
C THR A 245 20.03 -3.06 -0.15
N LYS A 246 19.38 -4.22 -0.29
CA LYS A 246 19.43 -5.31 0.69
C LYS A 246 20.85 -5.75 1.03
N LYS A 247 21.79 -5.71 0.07
CA LYS A 247 23.21 -6.06 0.30
C LYS A 247 23.92 -5.16 1.30
N LYS A 248 23.38 -3.96 1.60
CA LYS A 248 23.91 -3.04 2.62
C LYS A 248 23.53 -3.45 4.05
N PHE A 249 22.57 -4.37 4.21
CA PHE A 249 22.05 -4.84 5.48
C PHE A 249 22.65 -6.19 5.88
N PRO A 250 22.68 -6.53 7.18
CA PRO A 250 23.06 -7.86 7.64
C PRO A 250 22.06 -8.93 7.17
N SER A 251 22.52 -9.89 6.38
CA SER A 251 21.67 -10.91 5.74
C SER A 251 20.96 -11.85 6.71
N ASP A 252 21.50 -12.02 7.91
CA ASP A 252 21.01 -12.91 8.97
C ASP A 252 19.82 -12.34 9.75
N LEU A 253 19.57 -11.03 9.64
CA LEU A 253 18.50 -10.35 10.37
C LEU A 253 17.21 -10.15 9.56
N LEU A 254 17.31 -10.20 8.22
CA LEU A 254 16.20 -9.93 7.32
C LEU A 254 15.52 -11.24 6.90
N LEU A 255 14.26 -11.39 7.30
CA LEU A 255 13.43 -12.55 7.01
C LEU A 255 12.74 -12.37 5.65
N THR A 256 12.64 -13.45 4.88
CA THR A 256 11.93 -13.52 3.59
C THR A 256 11.20 -14.85 3.49
N SER A 257 10.02 -14.87 2.84
CA SER A 257 9.14 -16.04 2.78
C SER A 257 9.74 -17.20 1.96
N SER A 258 10.63 -16.89 1.04
CA SER A 258 11.14 -17.79 0.01
C SER A 258 12.58 -17.41 -0.34
N SER A 259 13.45 -18.42 -0.48
CA SER A 259 14.84 -18.20 -0.87
C SER A 259 14.91 -17.86 -2.35
N GLY A 260 15.19 -16.59 -2.67
CA GLY A 260 15.48 -16.14 -4.02
C GLY A 260 14.29 -15.53 -4.78
N GLU A 261 13.09 -15.47 -4.19
CA GLU A 261 11.96 -14.80 -4.83
C GLU A 261 12.19 -13.28 -4.85
N LEU A 262 12.21 -12.73 -6.05
CA LEU A 262 12.33 -11.31 -6.30
C LEU A 262 11.11 -10.83 -7.07
N TRP A 263 10.81 -9.55 -6.89
CA TRP A 263 9.60 -8.93 -7.40
C TRP A 263 9.97 -7.82 -8.38
N ARG A 264 9.27 -7.77 -9.51
CA ARG A 264 9.32 -6.66 -10.45
C ARG A 264 8.17 -5.70 -10.19
N MET A 265 8.43 -4.42 -10.35
CA MET A 265 7.44 -3.38 -10.14
C MET A 265 6.75 -3.02 -11.45
N VAL A 266 5.43 -2.85 -11.39
CA VAL A 266 4.61 -2.12 -12.34
C VAL A 266 4.14 -0.85 -11.63
N ARG A 267 4.71 0.30 -12.01
CA ARG A 267 4.27 1.61 -11.54
C ARG A 267 3.10 2.08 -12.40
N ILE A 268 2.03 2.55 -11.77
CA ILE A 268 0.77 2.92 -12.43
C ILE A 268 0.50 4.42 -12.26
N GLY A 269 0.16 5.09 -13.36
CA GLY A 269 -0.17 6.51 -13.41
C GLY A 269 0.87 7.32 -14.17
N GLY A 270 0.42 8.17 -15.10
CA GLY A 270 1.26 9.12 -15.85
C GLY A 270 1.26 10.53 -15.27
N GLN A 271 0.35 10.78 -14.33
CA GLN A 271 0.16 11.99 -13.54
C GLN A 271 -0.28 11.54 -12.14
N PRO A 272 -0.20 12.42 -11.12
CA PRO A 272 -0.73 12.10 -9.80
C PRO A 272 -2.20 11.64 -9.86
N LEU A 273 -2.47 10.44 -9.34
CA LEU A 273 -3.77 9.77 -9.41
C LEU A 273 -4.85 10.45 -8.56
N GLY A 274 -4.43 11.13 -7.48
CA GLY A 274 -5.36 11.68 -6.49
C GLY A 274 -6.03 10.59 -5.66
N PHE A 275 -7.14 10.96 -5.01
CA PHE A 275 -7.80 10.13 -3.97
C PHE A 275 -9.32 9.98 -4.17
N ASP A 276 -9.82 10.35 -5.35
CA ASP A 276 -11.23 10.31 -5.70
C ASP A 276 -11.54 9.34 -6.84
N GLU A 277 -10.58 9.07 -7.72
CA GLU A 277 -10.76 8.15 -8.84
C GLU A 277 -10.87 6.71 -8.31
N CYS A 278 -11.94 6.03 -8.74
CA CYS A 278 -12.23 4.66 -8.35
C CYS A 278 -11.77 3.69 -9.44
N GLY A 279 -11.57 2.42 -9.07
CA GLY A 279 -11.28 1.36 -10.04
C GLY A 279 -9.83 1.27 -10.52
N ILE A 280 -8.92 2.16 -10.11
CA ILE A 280 -7.48 2.10 -10.46
C ILE A 280 -6.83 0.77 -10.01
N VAL A 281 -7.17 0.30 -8.81
CA VAL A 281 -6.68 -0.98 -8.31
C VAL A 281 -7.36 -2.15 -9.02
N ALA A 282 -8.67 -2.05 -9.26
CA ALA A 282 -9.45 -3.10 -9.95
C ALA A 282 -8.91 -3.37 -11.36
N GLN A 283 -8.65 -2.31 -12.13
CA GLN A 283 -8.11 -2.40 -13.49
C GLN A 283 -6.74 -3.12 -13.56
N ILE A 284 -6.02 -3.25 -12.45
CA ILE A 284 -4.74 -3.98 -12.36
C ILE A 284 -4.95 -5.35 -11.73
N ALA A 285 -5.62 -5.41 -10.59
CA ALA A 285 -5.77 -6.63 -9.80
C ALA A 285 -6.68 -7.66 -10.48
N GLU A 286 -7.74 -7.24 -11.20
CA GLU A 286 -8.63 -8.19 -11.87
C GLU A 286 -7.96 -8.94 -13.03
N PRO A 287 -7.30 -8.28 -14.01
CA PRO A 287 -6.59 -9.00 -15.07
C PRO A 287 -5.52 -9.96 -14.52
N LEU A 288 -4.79 -9.54 -13.49
CA LEU A 288 -3.79 -10.38 -12.83
C LEU A 288 -4.44 -11.59 -12.12
N ALA A 289 -5.59 -11.39 -11.47
CA ALA A 289 -6.35 -12.48 -10.87
C ALA A 289 -6.91 -13.46 -11.91
N TYR A 290 -7.31 -12.98 -13.11
CA TYR A 290 -7.72 -13.87 -14.22
C TYR A 290 -6.56 -14.69 -14.77
N ALA A 291 -5.34 -14.15 -14.73
CA ALA A 291 -4.11 -14.83 -15.14
C ALA A 291 -3.46 -15.66 -14.01
N ASP A 292 -4.07 -15.72 -12.81
CA ASP A 292 -3.51 -16.41 -11.63
C ASP A 292 -2.13 -15.88 -11.18
N ILE A 293 -1.90 -14.58 -11.37
CA ILE A 293 -0.63 -13.92 -11.03
C ILE A 293 -0.74 -13.33 -9.63
N SER A 294 0.27 -13.60 -8.79
CA SER A 294 0.38 -12.98 -7.45
C SER A 294 0.80 -11.52 -7.57
N ALA A 295 0.25 -10.64 -6.73
CA ALA A 295 0.70 -9.25 -6.68
C ALA A 295 0.56 -8.63 -5.29
N TYR A 296 1.63 -7.99 -4.80
CA TYR A 296 1.53 -7.00 -3.73
C TYR A 296 1.22 -5.64 -4.35
N TYR A 297 0.51 -4.78 -3.64
CA TYR A 297 0.08 -3.48 -4.15
C TYR A 297 0.27 -2.38 -3.10
N ILE A 298 1.04 -1.35 -3.45
CA ILE A 298 1.32 -0.20 -2.58
C ILE A 298 0.93 1.08 -3.31
N SER A 299 -0.12 1.73 -2.80
CA SER A 299 -0.48 3.08 -3.17
C SER A 299 0.43 4.08 -2.45
N THR A 300 0.96 5.05 -3.19
CA THR A 300 1.64 6.21 -2.63
C THR A 300 0.78 7.46 -2.85
N PHE A 301 1.24 8.63 -2.41
CA PHE A 301 0.45 9.85 -2.52
C PHE A 301 0.13 10.22 -3.98
N ASN A 302 1.01 9.86 -4.92
CA ASN A 302 0.88 10.24 -6.32
C ASN A 302 0.61 9.05 -7.25
N PHE A 303 1.13 7.86 -6.94
CA PHE A 303 1.14 6.74 -7.87
C PHE A 303 0.86 5.42 -7.16
N ASP A 304 0.44 4.44 -7.94
CA ASP A 304 0.25 3.08 -7.49
C ASP A 304 1.40 2.19 -7.96
N HIS A 305 1.70 1.14 -7.18
CA HIS A 305 2.80 0.23 -7.46
C HIS A 305 2.35 -1.21 -7.20
N ALA A 306 2.27 -2.01 -8.26
CA ALA A 306 2.09 -3.45 -8.14
C ALA A 306 3.47 -4.14 -8.19
N LEU A 307 3.73 -5.06 -7.28
CA LEU A 307 4.91 -5.92 -7.27
C LEU A 307 4.47 -7.33 -7.63
N VAL A 308 5.01 -7.85 -8.73
CA VAL A 308 4.70 -9.16 -9.31
C VAL A 308 5.95 -10.04 -9.35
N PRO A 309 5.84 -11.38 -9.40
CA PRO A 309 7.00 -12.26 -9.51
C PRO A 309 7.90 -11.90 -10.69
N GLU A 310 9.23 -11.92 -10.49
CA GLU A 310 10.16 -11.46 -11.54
C GLU A 310 10.08 -12.28 -12.83
N ASP A 311 9.87 -13.59 -12.71
CA ASP A 311 9.81 -14.53 -13.84
C ASP A 311 8.54 -14.34 -14.69
N GLY A 312 7.51 -13.69 -14.15
CA GLY A 312 6.22 -13.48 -14.82
C GLY A 312 6.02 -12.07 -15.38
N ILE A 313 7.04 -11.21 -15.38
CA ILE A 313 6.88 -9.79 -15.74
C ILE A 313 6.42 -9.58 -17.19
N ASP A 314 6.88 -10.39 -18.13
CA ASP A 314 6.49 -10.28 -19.55
C ASP A 314 5.01 -10.60 -19.74
N GLU A 315 4.51 -11.67 -19.08
CA GLU A 315 3.09 -12.02 -19.07
C GLU A 315 2.24 -10.91 -18.44
N VAL A 316 2.71 -10.32 -17.33
CA VAL A 316 2.04 -9.17 -16.69
C VAL A 316 1.93 -7.99 -17.64
N ILE A 317 3.00 -7.66 -18.37
CA ILE A 317 2.99 -6.57 -19.35
C ILE A 317 1.96 -6.86 -20.45
N GLU A 318 1.94 -8.07 -21.02
CA GLU A 318 0.98 -8.44 -22.06
C GLU A 318 -0.47 -8.35 -21.57
N VAL A 319 -0.76 -8.84 -20.36
CA VAL A 319 -2.09 -8.79 -19.74
C VAL A 319 -2.54 -7.35 -19.54
N LEU A 320 -1.66 -6.48 -19.04
CA LEU A 320 -1.99 -5.08 -18.76
C LEU A 320 -2.00 -4.20 -20.01
N GLN A 321 -1.25 -4.54 -21.07
CA GLN A 321 -1.29 -3.83 -22.35
C GLN A 321 -2.60 -4.06 -23.11
N LYS A 322 -3.13 -5.30 -23.12
CA LYS A 322 -4.45 -5.61 -23.71
C LYS A 322 -5.56 -4.70 -23.17
N ARG A 323 -5.46 -4.31 -21.89
CA ARG A 323 -6.36 -3.33 -21.27
C ARG A 323 -6.23 -1.93 -21.88
N GLN A 324 -5.00 -1.48 -22.13
CA GLN A 324 -4.74 -0.17 -22.73
C GLN A 324 -5.28 -0.10 -24.17
N GLU A 325 -5.27 -1.21 -24.89
CA GLU A 325 -5.83 -1.31 -26.24
C GLU A 325 -7.36 -1.35 -26.23
N ALA A 326 -7.99 -2.07 -25.30
CA ALA A 326 -9.44 -2.16 -25.17
C ALA A 326 -10.11 -0.86 -24.68
N GLY A 327 -9.36 0.02 -24.02
CA GLY A 327 -9.83 1.33 -23.54
C GLY A 327 -9.62 2.49 -24.52
N ARG A 328 -9.10 2.25 -25.73
CA ARG A 328 -8.97 3.24 -26.82
C ARG A 328 -10.11 3.10 -27.82
#